data_AF-A0A644WBB2-F1
#
_entry.id   AF-A0A644WBB2-F1
#
_cell.length_a   1.000
_cell.length_b   1.000
_cell.length_c   1.000
_cell.angle_alpha   90.00
_cell.angle_beta   90.00
_cell.angle_gamma   90.00
#
_symmetry.space_group_name_H-M   'P 1'
#
loop_
_entity.id
_entity.type
_entity.pdbx_description
1 polymer ?
#
loop_
_entity_poly.entity_id
_entity_poly.type
_entity_poly.pdbx_seq_one_letter_code
_entity_poly.pdbx_strand_id
1 'polypeptide(L)'
;MNTHHEKERVQKTTVVYLVVMALVVVLILIAIPNPTFKAIASILVVLICAIAIIIQWMLLGKRPESDQAAVKPAEIVEQKDERVSTQTGAPCEVGGQYHCSEHPERKVSMEEGKRFPPCRGDNRGHSATWILEA
;
A
#
# COMPACT_ATOMS: atom_id res chain seq x y z
N MET A 1 18.09 -5.46 -0.93
CA MET A 1 17.76 -4.22 -0.20
C MET A 1 17.83 -4.50 1.30
N ASN A 2 18.58 -3.72 2.08
CA ASN A 2 18.98 -4.06 3.46
C ASN A 2 17.82 -3.99 4.47
N THR A 3 17.08 -5.08 4.61
CA THR A 3 15.99 -5.26 5.59
C THR A 3 16.45 -5.23 7.05
N HIS A 4 17.76 -5.32 7.30
CA HIS A 4 18.32 -5.29 8.65
C HIS A 4 18.32 -3.88 9.25
N HIS A 5 18.71 -2.85 8.48
CA HIS A 5 18.76 -1.48 8.98
C HIS A 5 17.37 -0.87 9.23
N GLU A 6 16.37 -1.30 8.47
CA GLU A 6 14.99 -0.86 8.65
C GLU A 6 14.40 -1.40 9.96
N LYS A 7 14.60 -2.70 10.23
CA LYS A 7 14.21 -3.32 11.50
C LYS A 7 14.92 -2.66 12.69
N GLU A 8 16.20 -2.35 12.55
CA GLU A 8 16.99 -1.70 13.60
C GLU A 8 16.46 -0.29 13.91
N ARG A 9 16.07 0.48 12.89
CA ARG A 9 15.46 1.80 13.08
C ARG A 9 14.12 1.69 13.77
N VAL A 10 13.20 0.86 13.27
CA VAL A 10 11.88 0.68 13.89
C VAL A 10 12.02 0.22 15.33
N GLN A 11 12.89 -0.76 15.61
CA GLN A 11 13.14 -1.22 16.97
C GLN A 11 13.63 -0.08 17.87
N LYS A 12 14.55 0.77 17.41
CA LYS A 12 15.00 1.95 18.16
C LYS A 12 13.85 2.92 18.41
N THR A 13 13.02 3.21 17.40
CA THR A 13 11.87 4.12 17.56
C THR A 13 10.82 3.55 18.52
N THR A 14 10.52 2.26 18.44
CA THR A 14 9.60 1.57 19.35
C THR A 14 10.15 1.56 20.77
N VAL A 15 11.45 1.27 20.96
CA VAL A 15 12.09 1.29 22.28
C VAL A 15 12.06 2.70 22.87
N VAL A 16 12.40 3.73 22.10
CA VAL A 16 12.34 5.12 22.55
C VAL A 16 10.90 5.50 22.93
N TYR A 17 9.92 5.14 22.11
CA TYR A 17 8.51 5.39 22.41
C TYR A 17 8.06 4.70 23.71
N LEU A 18 8.43 3.44 23.93
CA LEU A 18 8.11 2.72 25.17
C LEU A 18 8.73 3.39 26.40
N VAL A 19 9.99 3.84 26.29
CA VAL A 19 10.67 4.57 27.38
C VAL A 19 9.97 5.90 27.68
N VAL A 20 9.56 6.65 26.66
CA VAL A 20 8.81 7.91 26.82
C VAL A 20 7.44 7.65 27.45
N MET A 21 6.70 6.63 27.02
CA MET A 21 5.41 6.29 27.61
C MET A 21 5.55 5.86 29.07
N ALA A 22 6.57 5.08 29.42
CA ALA A 22 6.87 4.72 30.81
C ALA A 22 7.15 5.95 31.68
N LEU A 23 7.92 6.93 31.15
CA LEU A 23 8.16 8.20 31.83
C LEU A 23 6.87 8.99 32.06
N VAL A 24 5.98 9.07 31.06
CA VAL A 24 4.69 9.75 31.19
C VAL A 24 3.82 9.08 32.26
N VAL A 25 3.77 7.75 32.29
CA VAL A 25 3.04 7.01 33.33
C VAL A 25 3.62 7.31 34.71
N VAL A 26 4.96 7.29 34.87
CA VAL A 26 5.63 7.63 36.14
C VAL A 26 5.30 9.06 36.58
N LEU A 27 5.29 10.04 35.67
CA LEU A 27 4.92 11.41 35.98
C LEU A 27 3.46 11.52 36.46
N ILE A 28 2.53 10.79 35.84
CA ILE A 28 1.12 10.73 36.26
C ILE A 28 1.01 10.11 37.66
N LEU A 29 1.79 9.07 37.96
CA LEU A 29 1.81 8.44 39.28
C LEU A 29 2.33 9.38 40.38
N ILE A 30 3.22 10.31 40.05
CA ILE A 30 3.77 11.32 40.99
C ILE A 30 2.81 12.51 41.14
N ALA A 31 2.21 12.96 40.04
CA ALA A 31 1.39 14.18 40.02
C ALA A 31 0.01 14.01 40.67
N ILE A 32 -0.54 12.80 40.70
CA ILE A 32 -1.89 12.54 41.22
C ILE A 32 -1.81 11.86 42.61
N PRO A 33 -2.13 12.57 43.71
CA PRO A 33 -2.13 11.99 45.05
C PRO A 33 -3.34 11.09 45.33
N ASN A 34 -4.42 11.22 44.54
CA ASN A 34 -5.65 10.45 44.72
C ASN A 34 -5.54 9.05 44.08
N PRO A 35 -5.67 7.95 44.86
CA PRO A 35 -5.40 6.59 44.39
C PRO A 35 -6.38 6.13 43.30
N THR A 36 -7.65 6.53 43.36
CA THR A 36 -8.69 6.22 42.36
C THR A 36 -8.41 6.91 41.03
N PHE A 37 -8.13 8.21 41.04
CA PHE A 37 -7.77 8.96 39.82
C PHE A 37 -6.46 8.45 39.22
N LYS A 38 -5.48 8.11 40.06
CA LYS A 38 -4.21 7.53 39.66
C LYS A 38 -4.38 6.20 38.93
N ALA A 39 -5.25 5.32 39.42
CA ALA A 39 -5.58 4.06 38.75
C ALA A 39 -6.27 4.30 37.40
N ILE A 40 -7.30 5.14 37.36
CA ILE A 40 -8.06 5.43 36.13
C ILE A 40 -7.17 6.06 35.04
N ALA A 41 -6.37 7.06 35.42
CA ALA A 41 -5.44 7.72 34.49
C ALA A 41 -4.39 6.75 33.95
N SER A 42 -3.85 5.86 34.81
CA SER A 42 -2.88 4.85 34.38
C SER A 42 -3.48 3.87 33.39
N ILE A 43 -4.72 3.41 33.63
CA ILE A 43 -5.41 2.45 32.77
C ILE A 43 -5.68 3.06 31.40
N LEU A 44 -6.16 4.31 31.33
CA LEU A 44 -6.39 5.02 30.08
C LEU A 44 -5.11 5.15 29.24
N VAL A 45 -4.00 5.53 29.86
CA VAL A 45 -2.71 5.66 29.16
C VAL A 45 -2.24 4.31 28.63
N VAL A 46 -2.33 3.25 29.43
CA VAL A 46 -1.96 1.89 28.99
C VAL A 46 -2.85 1.42 27.83
N LEU A 47 -4.15 1.74 27.86
CA LEU A 47 -5.09 1.43 26.77
C LEU A 47 -4.69 2.12 25.46
N ILE A 48 -4.39 3.42 25.52
CA ILE A 48 -3.94 4.20 24.36
C ILE A 48 -2.60 3.65 23.82
N CYS A 49 -1.66 3.30 24.71
CA CYS A 49 -0.40 2.64 24.32
C CYS A 49 -0.63 1.31 23.62
N ALA A 50 -1.48 0.45 24.19
CA ALA A 50 -1.76 -0.88 23.63
C ALA A 50 -2.36 -0.75 22.23
N ILE A 51 -3.31 0.17 22.05
CA ILE A 51 -3.91 0.47 20.74
C ILE A 51 -2.84 0.98 19.76
N ALA A 52 -1.96 1.90 20.17
CA ALA A 52 -0.88 2.40 19.32
C ALA A 52 0.11 1.29 18.91
N ILE A 53 0.43 0.35 19.82
CA ILE A 53 1.27 -0.81 19.53
C ILE A 53 0.58 -1.74 18.53
N ILE A 54 -0.71 -2.01 18.70
CA ILE A 54 -1.50 -2.84 17.78
C ILE A 54 -1.56 -2.19 16.40
N ILE A 55 -1.82 -0.89 16.32
CA ILE A 55 -1.82 -0.12 15.06
C ILE A 55 -0.45 -0.18 14.42
N GLN A 56 0.63 0.04 15.18
CA GLN A 56 1.99 -0.03 14.67
C GLN A 56 2.31 -1.44 14.12
N TRP A 57 1.88 -2.51 14.81
CA TRP A 57 2.02 -3.87 14.31
C TRP A 57 1.20 -4.14 13.05
N MET A 58 -0.04 -3.63 12.98
CA MET A 58 -0.88 -3.73 11.79
C MET A 58 -0.30 -2.96 10.61
N LEU A 59 0.31 -1.79 10.85
CA LEU A 59 0.99 -0.98 9.84
C LEU A 59 2.37 -1.52 9.47
N LEU A 60 3.05 -2.28 10.32
CA LEU A 60 4.27 -3.00 9.94
C LEU A 60 3.97 -4.30 9.18
N GLY A 61 2.84 -4.95 9.48
CA GLY A 61 2.34 -6.10 8.72
C GLY A 61 1.82 -5.70 7.33
N LYS A 62 1.17 -4.54 7.22
CA LYS A 62 0.97 -3.85 5.95
C LYS A 62 2.25 -3.13 5.56
N ARG A 63 3.23 -3.86 4.99
CA ARG A 63 4.42 -3.24 4.36
C ARG A 63 4.01 -1.92 3.67
N PRO A 64 4.58 -0.78 4.06
CA PRO A 64 4.34 0.46 3.34
C PRO A 64 5.09 0.34 2.02
N GLU A 65 4.42 -0.16 0.99
CA GLU A 65 4.80 0.08 -0.41
C GLU A 65 4.55 1.55 -0.82
N SER A 66 4.57 2.46 0.14
CA SER A 66 4.19 3.87 -0.03
C SER A 66 5.23 4.80 0.60
N ASP A 67 6.51 4.49 0.38
CA ASP A 67 7.64 5.38 0.64
C ASP A 67 8.52 5.53 -0.62
N GLN A 68 7.88 5.58 -1.79
CA GLN A 68 8.49 6.14 -3.00
C GLN A 68 7.67 7.33 -3.52
N ALA A 69 7.59 8.37 -2.69
CA ALA A 69 7.35 9.72 -3.15
C ALA A 69 8.70 10.45 -3.29
N ALA A 70 9.39 10.21 -4.40
CA ALA A 70 10.30 11.20 -4.99
C ALA A 70 9.58 11.83 -6.20
N VAL A 71 8.68 12.75 -5.87
CA VAL A 71 8.26 13.95 -6.62
C VAL A 71 8.51 13.93 -8.14
N LYS A 72 7.43 13.84 -8.93
CA LYS A 72 6.95 14.94 -9.80
C LYS A 72 5.51 14.69 -10.30
N PRO A 73 4.76 15.78 -10.58
CA PRO A 73 3.33 15.85 -10.32
C PRO A 73 2.47 15.58 -11.55
N ALA A 74 1.39 14.83 -11.38
CA ALA A 74 0.16 14.99 -12.14
C ALA A 74 -0.97 14.30 -11.37
N GLU A 75 -1.82 15.11 -10.78
CA GLU A 75 -3.18 14.77 -10.42
C GLU A 75 -3.93 14.24 -11.64
N ILE A 76 -4.72 13.17 -11.46
CA ILE A 76 -6.04 12.87 -12.04
C ILE A 76 -6.22 11.32 -12.05
N VAL A 77 -7.06 10.83 -11.12
CA VAL A 77 -8.14 9.83 -11.29
C VAL A 77 -7.70 8.45 -11.85
N GLU A 78 -7.95 7.30 -11.21
CA GLU A 78 -9.28 6.70 -11.09
C GLU A 78 -9.16 5.38 -10.32
N GLN A 79 -10.05 5.18 -9.36
CA GLN A 79 -10.45 3.85 -8.92
C GLN A 79 -11.19 3.20 -10.09
N LYS A 80 -10.55 2.26 -10.82
CA LYS A 80 -11.25 1.46 -11.82
C LYS A 80 -10.64 0.07 -11.91
N ASP A 81 -11.39 -0.88 -11.35
CA ASP A 81 -11.49 -2.29 -11.73
C ASP A 81 -10.17 -3.06 -11.85
N GLU A 82 -10.07 -4.17 -11.12
CA GLU A 82 -9.03 -5.20 -11.23
C GLU A 82 -9.15 -5.92 -12.58
N ARG A 83 -9.04 -5.18 -13.68
CA ARG A 83 -8.95 -5.68 -15.06
C ARG A 83 -7.52 -5.55 -15.49
N VAL A 84 -6.85 -6.69 -15.64
CA VAL A 84 -5.50 -6.79 -16.18
C VAL A 84 -5.46 -6.08 -17.53
N SER A 85 -4.83 -4.91 -17.57
CA SER A 85 -4.64 -4.13 -18.79
C SER A 85 -3.16 -4.01 -19.12
N THR A 86 -2.85 -3.98 -20.41
CA THR A 86 -1.48 -4.10 -20.93
C THR A 86 -1.36 -3.34 -22.25
N GLN A 87 -0.16 -3.07 -22.71
CA GLN A 87 0.08 -2.25 -23.90
C GLN A 87 0.58 -3.08 -25.09
N THR A 88 0.37 -2.55 -26.29
CA THR A 88 0.93 -3.10 -27.52
C THR A 88 2.45 -3.31 -27.39
N GLY A 89 2.92 -4.52 -27.71
CA GLY A 89 4.32 -4.91 -27.63
C GLY A 89 4.78 -5.41 -26.26
N ALA A 90 3.98 -5.25 -25.21
CA ALA A 90 4.26 -5.83 -23.89
C ALA A 90 4.13 -7.37 -23.94
N PRO A 91 4.87 -8.11 -23.11
CA PRO A 91 4.65 -9.55 -22.94
C PRO A 91 3.32 -9.81 -22.22
N CYS A 92 2.66 -10.89 -22.60
CA CYS A 92 1.45 -11.38 -21.98
C CYS A 92 1.77 -12.10 -20.67
N GLU A 93 1.24 -11.61 -19.56
CA GLU A 93 1.40 -12.23 -18.24
C GLU A 93 0.32 -13.28 -17.96
N VAL A 94 -0.89 -13.09 -18.51
CA VAL A 94 -2.04 -13.97 -18.30
C VAL A 94 -2.68 -14.29 -19.64
N GLY A 95 -2.76 -15.57 -19.99
CA GLY A 95 -3.41 -16.00 -21.22
C GLY A 95 -4.92 -15.71 -21.18
N GLY A 96 -5.49 -15.20 -22.27
CA GLY A 96 -6.91 -14.86 -22.30
C GLY A 96 -7.33 -14.04 -23.52
N GLN A 97 -8.60 -13.66 -23.54
CA GLN A 97 -9.15 -12.78 -24.57
C GLN A 97 -9.04 -11.33 -24.12
N TYR A 98 -8.42 -10.49 -24.93
CA TYR A 98 -8.25 -9.06 -24.67
C TYR A 98 -8.98 -8.25 -25.71
N HIS A 99 -9.53 -7.10 -25.32
CA HIS A 99 -10.08 -6.11 -26.26
C HIS A 99 -9.28 -4.82 -26.23
N CYS A 100 -9.26 -4.09 -27.34
CA CYS A 100 -8.67 -2.76 -27.40
C CYS A 100 -9.55 -1.76 -26.62
N SER A 101 -8.93 -0.88 -25.84
CA SER A 101 -9.63 0.21 -25.13
C SER A 101 -10.32 1.20 -26.07
N GLU A 102 -9.77 1.40 -27.27
CA GLU A 102 -10.32 2.31 -28.30
C GLU A 102 -11.31 1.60 -29.24
N HIS A 103 -11.15 0.28 -29.42
CA HIS A 103 -11.94 -0.55 -30.33
C HIS A 103 -12.42 -1.81 -29.60
N PRO A 104 -13.48 -1.75 -28.77
CA PRO A 104 -13.97 -2.88 -27.99
C PRO A 104 -14.39 -4.10 -28.83
N GLU A 105 -14.74 -3.88 -30.10
CA GLU A 105 -15.04 -4.91 -31.09
C GLU A 105 -13.79 -5.68 -31.58
N ARG A 106 -12.59 -5.13 -31.38
CA ARG A 106 -11.33 -5.77 -31.73
C ARG A 106 -10.79 -6.55 -30.54
N LYS A 107 -11.01 -7.86 -30.61
CA LYS A 107 -10.51 -8.82 -29.62
C LYS A 107 -9.33 -9.62 -30.14
N VAL A 108 -8.37 -9.89 -29.27
CA VAL A 108 -7.20 -10.74 -29.54
C VAL A 108 -7.11 -11.82 -28.47
N SER A 109 -6.86 -13.06 -28.88
CA SER A 109 -6.55 -14.15 -27.97
C SER A 109 -5.04 -14.20 -27.75
N MET A 110 -4.64 -14.21 -26.50
CA MET A 110 -3.24 -14.10 -26.11
C MET A 110 -2.81 -15.33 -25.31
N GLU A 111 -1.61 -15.80 -25.62
CA GLU A 111 -0.90 -16.83 -24.85
C GLU A 111 0.14 -16.15 -23.97
N GLU A 112 0.38 -16.72 -22.78
CA GLU A 112 1.41 -16.25 -21.86
C GLU A 112 2.79 -16.19 -22.54
N GLY A 113 3.53 -15.11 -22.29
CA GLY A 113 4.84 -14.86 -22.88
C GLY A 113 4.84 -14.32 -24.32
N LYS A 114 3.69 -14.31 -25.04
CA LYS A 114 3.58 -13.67 -26.36
C LYS A 114 3.41 -12.15 -26.24
N ARG A 115 3.84 -11.40 -27.26
CA ARG A 115 3.70 -9.94 -27.27
C ARG A 115 2.37 -9.49 -27.86
N PHE A 116 1.76 -8.50 -27.24
CA PHE A 116 0.50 -7.94 -27.72
C PHE A 116 0.66 -7.29 -29.10
N PRO A 117 -0.20 -7.63 -30.08
CA PRO A 117 -0.14 -7.04 -31.41
C PRO A 117 -0.62 -5.58 -31.39
N PRO A 118 -0.27 -4.77 -32.40
CA PRO A 118 -0.91 -3.47 -32.59
C PRO A 118 -2.37 -3.64 -32.97
N CYS A 119 -3.25 -2.77 -32.45
CA CYS A 119 -4.63 -2.73 -32.91
C CYS A 119 -4.68 -2.13 -34.32
N ARG A 120 -5.49 -2.72 -35.19
CA ARG A 120 -5.73 -2.26 -36.58
C ARG A 120 -7.15 -1.72 -36.75
N GLY A 121 -7.60 -0.90 -35.80
CA GLY A 121 -8.86 -0.17 -35.94
C GLY A 121 -8.81 0.82 -37.10
N ASP A 122 -9.96 1.08 -37.73
CA ASP A 122 -10.09 2.09 -38.80
C ASP A 122 -9.12 1.98 -39.99
N ASN A 123 -8.63 0.76 -40.27
CA ASN A 123 -7.61 0.46 -41.29
C ASN A 123 -6.26 1.19 -41.10
N ARG A 124 -5.98 1.73 -39.91
CA ARG A 124 -4.69 2.32 -39.53
C ARG A 124 -4.20 1.65 -38.24
N GLY A 125 -3.03 1.04 -38.27
CA GLY A 125 -2.47 0.43 -37.06
C GLY A 125 -2.10 1.49 -36.03
N HIS A 126 -2.51 1.33 -34.78
CA HIS A 126 -2.08 2.17 -33.65
C HIS A 126 -1.54 1.31 -32.50
N SER A 127 -0.86 1.97 -31.56
CA SER A 127 -0.57 1.39 -30.25
C SER A 127 -1.85 1.42 -29.40
N ALA A 128 -2.32 0.25 -29.00
CA ALA A 128 -3.49 0.09 -28.16
C ALA A 128 -3.13 -0.33 -26.73
N THR A 129 -4.01 0.04 -25.80
CA THR A 129 -4.13 -0.60 -24.50
C THR A 129 -5.13 -1.75 -24.61
N TRP A 130 -4.67 -2.95 -24.30
CA TRP A 130 -5.40 -4.21 -24.31
C TRP A 130 -5.93 -4.50 -22.91
N ILE A 131 -7.22 -4.81 -22.78
CA ILE A 131 -7.89 -5.07 -21.51
C ILE A 131 -8.39 -6.52 -21.51
N LEU A 132 -8.02 -7.30 -20.50
CA LEU A 132 -8.47 -8.69 -20.34
C LEU A 132 -9.99 -8.72 -20.14
N GLU A 133 -10.67 -9.57 -20.90
CA GLU A 133 -12.07 -9.92 -20.64
C GLU A 133 -12.15 -10.89 -19.46
N ALA A 134 -12.98 -10.55 -18.48
CA ALA A 134 -13.29 -11.41 -17.33
C ALA A 134 -14.34 -12.47 -17.69
#